data_AF-A0A3M2D580-F1
#
_entry.id   AF-A0A3M2D580-F1
#
_cell.length_a   1.000
_cell.length_b   1.000
_cell.length_c   1.000
_cell.angle_alpha   90.00
_cell.angle_beta   90.00
_cell.angle_gamma   90.00
#
_symmetry.space_group_name_H-M   'P 1'
#
loop_
_entity.id
_entity.type
_entity.pdbx_description
1 polymer ?
#
loop_
_entity_poly.entity_id
_entity_poly.type
_entity_poly.pdbx_seq_one_letter_code
_entity_poly.pdbx_strand_id
1 'polypeptide(L)'
;NSGETGLEFVDVATQAELDAHTSRTDNPHGVTAAQAGAVDKTGDTMQPMTDGVVLSINNTSGSTIWSVDTSANRMFLSDANGNVFVGNGAGNGSVTGTDNVGIGSSALSSLTTGYGNFALGGNSMKQATTAYRCMAVGNETLVNLTTGAENIAIGYGALNRVTTGSSNIGIGTYANYGITTTTSNIAIGKQSMNNNAGWANVGIGVQSGLYKTSGDLNTFIGFQAGYGNGVYSSASKNTLIGARAGRYITSSSNDNVLIGYLSGYNIGTASTNTFIGSQSGYNAVGTTGCIFIGYQAGYSETNSNRLYIANSSTTTPLIYGEFDNRLIVVNGRLRVTDNSAAPVAGDIRFNTTTNKHEGYDGTTWYAMY
;
A
#
# COMPACT_ATOMS: atom_id res chain seq x y z
N ASN A 1 -5.87 32.72 69.46
CA ASN A 1 -5.27 31.39 69.67
C ASN A 1 -6.08 30.38 68.86
N SER A 2 -5.75 30.14 67.58
CA SER A 2 -4.73 29.20 67.11
C SER A 2 -4.96 27.81 67.73
N GLY A 3 -5.33 26.75 67.03
CA GLY A 3 -5.36 26.48 65.60
C GLY A 3 -5.31 24.97 65.51
N GLU A 4 -6.43 24.31 65.22
CA GLU A 4 -6.41 22.89 64.87
C GLU A 4 -6.29 22.79 63.35
N THR A 5 -5.07 23.03 62.88
CA THR A 5 -4.62 22.59 61.58
C THR A 5 -4.15 21.15 61.74
N GLY A 6 -4.90 20.21 61.18
CA GLY A 6 -4.42 18.83 61.05
C GLY A 6 -5.53 17.89 60.64
N LEU A 7 -5.64 17.63 59.34
CA LEU A 7 -6.07 16.31 58.90
C LEU A 7 -5.12 15.33 59.59
N GLU A 8 -5.61 14.55 60.56
CA GLU A 8 -4.88 13.35 61.00
C GLU A 8 -4.77 12.47 59.76
N PHE A 9 -3.56 12.42 59.20
CA PHE A 9 -3.21 11.36 58.28
C PHE A 9 -3.37 10.08 59.09
N VAL A 10 -4.35 9.25 58.74
CA VAL A 10 -4.40 7.88 59.22
C VAL A 10 -3.02 7.30 58.94
N ASP A 11 -2.25 7.00 59.99
CA ASP A 11 -0.94 6.38 59.84
C ASP A 11 -1.15 5.11 59.02
N VAL A 12 -0.61 5.15 57.81
CA VAL A 12 -0.63 3.98 56.93
C VAL A 12 0.25 2.95 57.63
N ALA A 13 -0.36 1.83 58.01
CA ALA A 13 0.35 0.75 58.69
C ALA A 13 1.67 0.48 57.97
N THR A 14 2.76 0.53 58.74
CA THR A 14 4.08 0.26 58.22
C THR A 14 4.17 -1.21 57.78
N GLN A 15 5.06 -1.53 56.85
CA GLN A 15 5.28 -2.93 56.42
C GLN A 15 5.57 -3.84 57.63
N ALA A 16 6.28 -3.33 58.64
CA ALA A 16 6.58 -4.07 59.86
C ALA A 16 5.32 -4.40 60.69
N GLU A 17 4.35 -3.50 60.75
CA GLU A 17 3.07 -3.73 61.45
C GLU A 17 2.20 -4.73 60.68
N LEU A 18 2.21 -4.67 59.34
CA LEU A 18 1.52 -5.64 58.48
C LEU A 18 2.14 -7.05 58.60
N ASP A 19 3.46 -7.15 58.57
CA ASP A 19 4.20 -8.41 58.71
C ASP A 19 3.97 -9.03 60.09
N ALA A 20 4.06 -8.21 61.15
CA ALA A 20 3.77 -8.65 62.51
C ALA A 20 2.33 -9.13 62.69
N HIS A 21 1.37 -8.51 62.00
CA HIS A 21 -0.04 -8.92 62.07
C HIS A 21 -0.31 -10.22 61.28
N THR A 22 0.36 -10.40 60.14
CA THR A 22 0.14 -11.57 59.26
C THR A 22 0.94 -12.81 59.66
N SER A 23 1.94 -12.66 60.55
CA SER A 23 2.72 -13.76 61.13
C SER A 23 2.14 -14.31 62.45
N ARG A 24 1.08 -13.69 62.98
CA ARG A 24 0.45 -14.08 64.25
C ARG A 24 -0.39 -15.33 64.10
N THR A 25 -0.14 -16.34 64.94
CA THR A 25 -0.95 -17.57 65.01
C THR A 25 -2.36 -17.31 65.57
N ASP A 26 -2.57 -16.17 66.23
CA ASP A 26 -3.84 -15.70 66.77
C ASP A 26 -4.49 -14.60 65.91
N ASN A 27 -4.02 -14.39 64.68
CA ASN A 27 -4.66 -13.46 63.75
C ASN A 27 -6.16 -13.83 63.62
N PRO A 28 -7.08 -12.94 64.05
CA PRO A 28 -8.52 -13.25 64.11
C PRO A 28 -9.14 -13.51 62.74
N HIS A 29 -8.44 -13.13 61.67
CA HIS A 29 -8.88 -13.32 60.29
C HIS A 29 -8.22 -14.53 59.61
N GLY A 30 -7.19 -15.15 60.22
CA GLY A 30 -6.47 -16.29 59.64
C GLY A 30 -5.75 -16.01 58.31
N VAL A 31 -5.64 -14.73 57.93
CA VAL A 31 -5.01 -14.28 56.67
C VAL A 31 -3.49 -14.30 56.85
N THR A 32 -2.83 -15.21 56.16
CA THR A 32 -1.36 -15.32 56.09
C THR A 32 -0.76 -14.18 55.25
N ALA A 33 0.53 -13.89 55.42
CA ALA A 33 1.24 -12.90 54.60
C ALA A 33 1.09 -13.16 53.09
N ALA A 34 1.02 -14.45 52.71
CA ALA A 34 0.76 -14.88 51.33
C ALA A 34 -0.65 -14.52 50.82
N GLN A 35 -1.65 -14.48 51.71
CA GLN A 35 -3.01 -14.08 51.36
C GLN A 35 -3.20 -12.56 51.33
N ALA A 36 -2.38 -11.81 52.09
CA ALA A 36 -2.34 -10.34 52.05
C ALA A 36 -1.59 -9.81 50.81
N GLY A 37 -0.59 -10.55 50.32
CA GLY A 37 0.21 -10.26 49.12
C GLY A 37 -0.38 -10.79 47.80
N ALA A 38 -1.69 -10.63 47.59
CA ALA A 38 -2.38 -10.81 46.32
C ALA A 38 -2.50 -12.21 45.69
N VAL A 39 -3.76 -12.63 45.57
CA VAL A 39 -4.18 -13.69 44.64
C VAL A 39 -5.44 -13.19 43.93
N ASP A 40 -5.37 -12.96 42.61
CA ASP A 40 -6.57 -13.05 41.76
C ASP A 40 -6.77 -14.53 41.40
N LYS A 41 -8.02 -14.96 41.29
CA LYS A 41 -8.46 -16.33 41.07
C LYS A 41 -8.03 -16.84 39.69
N THR A 42 -6.77 -17.28 39.58
CA THR A 42 -6.25 -18.43 38.82
C THR A 42 -4.71 -18.42 38.87
N GLY A 43 -4.11 -18.66 40.04
CA GLY A 43 -2.68 -19.00 40.13
C GLY A 43 -1.65 -17.89 39.87
N ASP A 44 -2.06 -16.67 39.57
CA ASP A 44 -1.17 -15.51 39.47
C ASP A 44 -0.92 -14.89 40.86
N THR A 45 0.31 -14.44 41.12
CA THR A 45 0.70 -13.78 42.38
C THR A 45 1.07 -12.32 42.11
N MET A 46 0.55 -11.35 42.89
CA MET A 46 1.15 -10.00 42.88
C MET A 46 2.21 -9.94 43.97
N GLN A 47 3.48 -9.93 43.57
CA GLN A 47 4.56 -9.80 44.53
C GLN A 47 4.62 -8.35 45.05
N PRO A 48 4.65 -8.08 46.37
CA PRO A 48 5.09 -6.78 46.87
C PRO A 48 6.56 -6.61 46.47
N MET A 49 6.91 -5.52 45.82
CA MET A 49 8.21 -5.36 45.16
C MET A 49 9.15 -4.38 45.85
N THR A 50 10.43 -4.73 45.79
CA THR A 50 11.63 -3.98 46.18
C THR A 50 11.82 -2.69 45.36
N ASP A 51 12.74 -1.84 45.84
CA ASP A 51 13.03 -0.48 45.36
C ASP A 51 13.00 -0.33 43.82
N GLY A 52 12.03 0.45 43.30
CA GLY A 52 11.90 0.83 41.88
C GLY A 52 10.66 0.32 41.13
N VAL A 53 10.06 -0.81 41.53
CA VAL A 53 8.84 -1.37 40.89
C VAL A 53 7.70 -1.40 41.89
N VAL A 54 6.58 -0.72 41.58
CA VAL A 54 5.49 -0.50 42.56
C VAL A 54 4.44 -1.61 42.50
N LEU A 55 4.26 -2.26 41.35
CA LEU A 55 3.33 -3.38 41.17
C LEU A 55 3.74 -4.23 39.97
N SER A 56 3.73 -5.55 40.13
CA SER A 56 3.89 -6.49 39.01
C SER A 56 2.91 -7.65 39.11
N ILE A 57 2.44 -8.11 37.96
CA ILE A 57 1.74 -9.37 37.78
C ILE A 57 2.66 -10.28 36.96
N ASN A 58 3.02 -11.44 37.49
CA ASN A 58 3.85 -12.42 36.81
C ASN A 58 3.03 -13.67 36.50
N ASN A 59 3.32 -14.33 35.37
CA ASN A 59 2.74 -15.64 35.07
C ASN A 59 3.35 -16.74 35.96
N THR A 60 2.76 -17.93 35.94
CA THR A 60 3.23 -19.10 36.69
C THR A 60 4.65 -19.56 36.34
N SER A 61 5.20 -19.10 35.21
CA SER A 61 6.59 -19.35 34.80
C SER A 61 7.57 -18.28 35.27
N GLY A 62 7.11 -17.28 36.04
CA GLY A 62 7.92 -16.20 36.60
C GLY A 62 8.19 -15.03 35.64
N SER A 63 7.59 -15.01 34.45
CA SER A 63 7.70 -13.89 33.51
C SER A 63 6.69 -12.79 33.83
N THR A 64 7.13 -11.52 33.79
CA THR A 64 6.26 -10.36 34.06
C THR A 64 5.25 -10.14 32.94
N ILE A 65 3.97 -10.25 33.27
CA ILE A 65 2.81 -9.94 32.41
C ILE A 65 2.60 -8.43 32.35
N TRP A 66 2.57 -7.78 33.51
CA TRP A 66 2.36 -6.33 33.64
C TRP A 66 3.16 -5.77 34.80
N SER A 67 3.80 -4.61 34.64
CA SER A 67 4.43 -3.91 35.77
C SER A 67 4.51 -2.39 35.60
N VAL A 68 4.59 -1.67 36.72
CA VAL A 68 4.86 -0.22 36.77
C VAL A 68 6.24 0.00 37.39
N ASP A 69 7.19 0.44 36.57
CA ASP A 69 8.58 0.72 36.94
C ASP A 69 8.76 2.24 37.08
N THR A 70 8.83 2.70 38.32
CA THR A 70 8.98 4.12 38.66
C THR A 70 10.41 4.61 38.51
N SER A 71 11.39 3.71 38.62
CA SER A 71 12.80 4.05 38.45
C SER A 71 13.13 4.43 37.00
N ALA A 72 12.45 3.79 36.04
CA ALA A 72 12.59 4.07 34.62
C ALA A 72 11.35 4.76 34.00
N ASN A 73 10.41 5.21 34.84
CA ASN A 73 9.18 5.92 34.47
C ASN A 73 8.40 5.28 33.31
N ARG A 74 8.15 3.96 33.39
CA ARG A 74 7.60 3.14 32.30
C ARG A 74 6.60 2.09 32.81
N MET A 75 5.61 1.76 31.99
CA MET A 75 4.66 0.66 32.22
C MET A 75 4.93 -0.46 31.21
N PHE A 76 5.01 -1.70 31.70
CA PHE A 76 5.21 -2.92 30.91
C PHE A 76 3.92 -3.68 30.73
N LEU A 77 3.69 -4.20 29.52
CA LEU A 77 2.67 -5.20 29.24
C LEU A 77 3.21 -6.15 28.18
N SER A 78 3.68 -7.34 28.56
CA SER A 78 4.19 -8.35 27.62
C SER A 78 4.06 -9.76 28.20
N ASP A 79 3.80 -10.78 27.40
CA ASP A 79 3.95 -12.17 27.84
C ASP A 79 5.43 -12.62 27.82
N ALA A 80 5.69 -13.88 28.20
CA ALA A 80 7.03 -14.47 28.20
C ALA A 80 7.69 -14.52 26.80
N ASN A 81 6.91 -14.39 25.74
CA ASN A 81 7.34 -14.42 24.33
C ASN A 81 7.44 -13.01 23.73
N GLY A 82 7.29 -11.95 24.55
CA GLY A 82 7.35 -10.56 24.09
C GLY A 82 6.09 -10.08 23.37
N ASN A 83 4.96 -10.79 23.48
CA ASN A 83 3.70 -10.36 22.87
C ASN A 83 2.95 -9.36 23.76
N VAL A 84 2.30 -8.37 23.15
CA VAL A 84 1.45 -7.38 23.82
C VAL A 84 0.00 -7.54 23.36
N PHE A 85 -0.89 -7.99 24.24
CA PHE A 85 -2.31 -8.14 23.92
C PHE A 85 -3.20 -7.27 24.82
N VAL A 86 -4.02 -6.42 24.21
CA VAL A 86 -4.92 -5.50 24.91
C VAL A 86 -6.32 -5.58 24.29
N GLY A 87 -7.31 -5.97 25.08
CA GLY A 87 -8.71 -6.03 24.65
C GLY A 87 -9.31 -7.43 24.79
N ASN A 88 -10.63 -7.49 24.86
CA ASN A 88 -11.35 -8.74 25.06
C ASN A 88 -11.06 -9.74 23.91
N GLY A 89 -10.52 -10.92 24.24
CA GLY A 89 -10.19 -11.97 23.28
C GLY A 89 -8.97 -11.69 22.40
N ALA A 90 -8.23 -10.61 22.64
CA ALA A 90 -6.97 -10.36 21.93
C ALA A 90 -5.93 -11.44 22.31
N GLY A 91 -5.28 -12.04 21.33
CA GLY A 91 -4.28 -13.10 21.56
C GLY A 91 -4.81 -14.37 22.23
N ASN A 92 -6.13 -14.62 22.22
CA ASN A 92 -6.77 -15.80 22.86
C ASN A 92 -6.45 -17.16 22.18
N GLY A 93 -5.52 -17.18 21.24
CA GLY A 93 -5.00 -18.42 20.65
C GLY A 93 -3.95 -19.06 21.56
N SER A 94 -3.55 -20.29 21.26
CA SER A 94 -2.35 -20.89 21.87
C SER A 94 -1.09 -20.25 21.27
N VAL A 95 -0.86 -18.96 21.58
CA VAL A 95 0.22 -18.16 21.00
C VAL A 95 1.55 -18.65 21.55
N THR A 96 2.26 -19.47 20.76
CA THR A 96 3.68 -19.80 20.95
C THR A 96 4.59 -18.93 20.10
N GLY A 97 4.01 -18.09 19.22
CA GLY A 97 4.73 -17.09 18.46
C GLY A 97 5.22 -15.92 19.31
N THR A 98 6.20 -15.17 18.80
CA THR A 98 6.91 -14.10 19.53
C THR A 98 6.65 -12.71 18.92
N ASP A 99 6.88 -11.67 19.72
CA ASP A 99 6.96 -10.27 19.26
C ASP A 99 5.69 -9.75 18.55
N ASN A 100 4.51 -10.24 18.92
CA ASN A 100 3.25 -9.79 18.35
C ASN A 100 2.59 -8.70 19.21
N VAL A 101 1.97 -7.71 18.58
CA VAL A 101 1.17 -6.68 19.24
C VAL A 101 -0.26 -6.78 18.74
N GLY A 102 -1.22 -7.09 19.61
CA GLY A 102 -2.65 -7.14 19.30
C GLY A 102 -3.46 -6.25 20.22
N ILE A 103 -3.99 -5.15 19.71
CA ILE A 103 -4.76 -4.17 20.47
C ILE A 103 -6.15 -4.00 19.85
N GLY A 104 -7.19 -4.38 20.57
CA GLY A 104 -8.58 -4.35 20.13
C GLY A 104 -9.30 -5.68 20.37
N SER A 105 -10.64 -5.65 20.39
CA SER A 105 -11.43 -6.87 20.58
C SER A 105 -11.11 -7.91 19.50
N SER A 106 -10.78 -9.14 19.92
CA SER A 106 -10.42 -10.27 19.04
C SER A 106 -9.24 -10.02 18.08
N ALA A 107 -8.36 -9.04 18.35
CA ALA A 107 -7.15 -8.85 17.56
C ALA A 107 -6.22 -10.07 17.72
N LEU A 108 -5.74 -10.66 16.61
CA LEU A 108 -4.88 -11.85 16.61
C LEU A 108 -5.45 -13.07 17.38
N SER A 109 -6.76 -13.20 17.50
CA SER A 109 -7.40 -14.21 18.37
C SER A 109 -7.14 -15.68 17.99
N SER A 110 -6.72 -15.95 16.75
CA SER A 110 -6.46 -17.31 16.26
C SER A 110 -4.96 -17.61 16.06
N LEU A 111 -4.08 -16.71 16.50
CA LEU A 111 -2.64 -16.85 16.30
C LEU A 111 -2.08 -18.05 17.07
N THR A 112 -1.29 -18.88 16.40
CA THR A 112 -0.61 -20.03 17.01
C THR A 112 0.91 -19.81 17.02
N THR A 113 1.58 -19.89 15.86
CA THR A 113 3.05 -19.83 15.76
C THR A 113 3.59 -18.60 15.02
N GLY A 114 2.71 -17.70 14.57
CA GLY A 114 3.09 -16.49 13.85
C GLY A 114 3.84 -15.46 14.72
N TYR A 115 4.74 -14.68 14.13
CA TYR A 115 5.61 -13.76 14.88
C TYR A 115 5.73 -12.38 14.23
N GLY A 116 6.05 -11.36 15.04
CA GLY A 116 6.32 -10.01 14.56
C GLY A 116 5.12 -9.32 13.92
N ASN A 117 3.89 -9.69 14.29
CA ASN A 117 2.68 -9.07 13.75
C ASN A 117 2.24 -7.87 14.60
N PHE A 118 1.76 -6.81 13.96
CA PHE A 118 1.19 -5.64 14.63
C PHE A 118 -0.25 -5.44 14.20
N ALA A 119 -1.21 -5.70 15.08
CA ALA A 119 -2.65 -5.57 14.85
C ALA A 119 -3.27 -4.56 15.82
N LEU A 120 -3.83 -3.46 15.30
CA LEU A 120 -4.52 -2.42 16.06
C LEU A 120 -5.92 -2.20 15.48
N GLY A 121 -6.95 -2.62 16.21
CA GLY A 121 -8.36 -2.49 15.84
C GLY A 121 -9.16 -3.78 16.11
N GLY A 122 -10.48 -3.63 16.28
CA GLY A 122 -11.36 -4.79 16.49
C GLY A 122 -11.34 -5.75 15.29
N ASN A 123 -11.25 -7.05 15.55
CA ASN A 123 -11.12 -8.14 14.57
C ASN A 123 -9.88 -8.02 13.64
N SER A 124 -8.92 -7.13 13.92
CA SER A 124 -7.72 -7.02 13.09
C SER A 124 -6.90 -8.32 13.15
N MET A 125 -6.58 -8.91 11.99
CA MET A 125 -5.89 -10.21 11.88
C MET A 125 -6.53 -11.36 12.66
N LYS A 126 -7.88 -11.37 12.80
CA LYS A 126 -8.60 -12.33 13.64
C LYS A 126 -8.27 -13.80 13.36
N GLN A 127 -8.19 -14.20 12.08
CA GLN A 127 -7.98 -15.59 11.66
C GLN A 127 -6.50 -15.95 11.39
N ALA A 128 -5.56 -15.04 11.67
CA ALA A 128 -4.14 -15.30 11.48
C ALA A 128 -3.71 -16.47 12.33
N THR A 129 -3.20 -17.56 11.74
CA THR A 129 -2.70 -18.74 12.46
C THR A 129 -1.18 -18.74 12.50
N THR A 130 -0.54 -18.72 11.33
CA THR A 130 0.93 -18.75 11.19
C THR A 130 1.50 -17.57 10.40
N ALA A 131 0.69 -16.52 10.21
CA ALA A 131 1.13 -15.27 9.56
C ALA A 131 2.28 -14.61 10.32
N TYR A 132 3.19 -13.95 9.61
CA TYR A 132 4.31 -13.24 10.23
C TYR A 132 4.60 -11.90 9.57
N ARG A 133 5.19 -10.98 10.34
CA ARG A 133 5.62 -9.64 9.90
C ARG A 133 4.53 -8.82 9.22
N CYS A 134 3.26 -9.00 9.61
CA CYS A 134 2.16 -8.21 9.08
C CYS A 134 1.86 -6.99 9.96
N MET A 135 1.45 -5.88 9.34
CA MET A 135 0.96 -4.67 10.02
C MET A 135 -0.50 -4.44 9.64
N ALA A 136 -1.40 -4.33 10.61
CA ALA A 136 -2.84 -4.29 10.43
C ALA A 136 -3.48 -3.25 11.35
N VAL A 137 -3.68 -2.03 10.86
CA VAL A 137 -4.18 -0.89 11.62
C VAL A 137 -5.54 -0.45 11.11
N GLY A 138 -6.60 -0.76 11.86
CA GLY A 138 -7.98 -0.46 11.53
C GLY A 138 -8.92 -1.56 11.99
N ASN A 139 -10.20 -1.26 12.05
CA ASN A 139 -11.20 -2.29 12.28
C ASN A 139 -11.32 -3.18 11.02
N GLU A 140 -11.43 -4.49 11.22
CA GLU A 140 -11.60 -5.49 10.15
C GLU A 140 -10.47 -5.51 9.09
N THR A 141 -9.24 -5.13 9.44
CA THR A 141 -8.07 -5.31 8.57
C THR A 141 -7.55 -6.75 8.61
N LEU A 142 -7.20 -7.31 7.45
CA LEU A 142 -6.60 -8.67 7.32
C LEU A 142 -7.37 -9.79 8.06
N VAL A 143 -8.69 -9.69 8.19
CA VAL A 143 -9.51 -10.61 9.02
C VAL A 143 -9.30 -12.07 8.64
N ASN A 144 -9.27 -12.38 7.33
CA ASN A 144 -9.22 -13.76 6.82
C ASN A 144 -7.79 -14.26 6.57
N LEU A 145 -6.76 -13.50 6.94
CA LEU A 145 -5.37 -13.91 6.73
C LEU A 145 -5.11 -15.15 7.57
N THR A 146 -4.64 -16.25 6.98
CA THR A 146 -4.30 -17.48 7.71
C THR A 146 -2.79 -17.65 7.81
N THR A 147 -2.09 -17.73 6.68
CA THR A 147 -0.65 -18.05 6.61
C THR A 147 0.19 -17.06 5.81
N GLY A 148 -0.41 -16.04 5.18
CA GLY A 148 0.33 -15.03 4.42
C GLY A 148 1.21 -14.15 5.30
N ALA A 149 2.23 -13.53 4.69
CA ALA A 149 3.27 -12.78 5.41
C ALA A 149 3.51 -11.38 4.83
N GLU A 150 4.12 -10.51 5.64
CA GLU A 150 4.65 -9.21 5.19
C GLU A 150 3.59 -8.29 4.53
N ASN A 151 2.34 -8.41 4.97
CA ASN A 151 1.24 -7.57 4.48
C ASN A 151 1.09 -6.31 5.36
N ILE A 152 0.87 -5.14 4.75
CA ILE A 152 0.58 -3.88 5.43
C ILE A 152 -0.85 -3.45 5.10
N ALA A 153 -1.76 -3.53 6.06
CA ALA A 153 -3.15 -3.09 5.97
C ALA A 153 -3.40 -1.91 6.91
N ILE A 154 -3.84 -0.77 6.39
CA ILE A 154 -4.16 0.42 7.19
C ILE A 154 -5.48 1.00 6.71
N GLY A 155 -6.46 1.13 7.60
CA GLY A 155 -7.81 1.64 7.32
C GLY A 155 -8.88 0.54 7.33
N TYR A 156 -10.14 0.94 7.54
CA TYR A 156 -11.27 0.02 7.71
C TYR A 156 -11.38 -0.97 6.54
N GLY A 157 -11.35 -2.28 6.85
CA GLY A 157 -11.51 -3.35 5.87
C GLY A 157 -10.37 -3.48 4.85
N ALA A 158 -9.22 -2.83 5.04
CA ALA A 158 -8.09 -2.99 4.11
C ALA A 158 -7.58 -4.45 4.11
N LEU A 159 -7.32 -5.01 2.92
CA LEU A 159 -6.83 -6.39 2.71
C LEU A 159 -7.67 -7.48 3.41
N ASN A 160 -8.95 -7.24 3.71
CA ASN A 160 -9.77 -8.10 4.56
C ASN A 160 -9.85 -9.57 4.11
N ARG A 161 -9.91 -9.82 2.79
CA ARG A 161 -10.12 -11.17 2.22
C ARG A 161 -8.84 -11.94 1.90
N VAL A 162 -7.66 -11.38 2.16
CA VAL A 162 -6.38 -12.10 1.96
C VAL A 162 -6.39 -13.33 2.85
N THR A 163 -6.09 -14.51 2.29
CA THR A 163 -5.96 -15.77 3.04
C THR A 163 -4.48 -16.18 3.15
N THR A 164 -3.82 -16.37 2.01
CA THR A 164 -2.41 -16.81 1.95
C THR A 164 -1.50 -15.83 1.19
N GLY A 165 -2.06 -14.77 0.61
CA GLY A 165 -1.30 -13.74 -0.10
C GLY A 165 -0.28 -13.05 0.80
N SER A 166 0.85 -12.64 0.22
CA SER A 166 1.99 -12.07 0.95
C SER A 166 2.54 -10.82 0.26
N SER A 167 3.24 -9.98 1.04
CA SER A 167 3.91 -8.77 0.54
C SER A 167 2.95 -7.77 -0.13
N ASN A 168 1.70 -7.67 0.34
CA ASN A 168 0.74 -6.68 -0.16
C ASN A 168 0.64 -5.46 0.76
N ILE A 169 0.50 -4.28 0.18
CA ILE A 169 0.23 -3.02 0.88
C ILE A 169 -1.18 -2.56 0.51
N GLY A 170 -2.02 -2.30 1.51
CA GLY A 170 -3.38 -1.79 1.39
C GLY A 170 -3.61 -0.67 2.40
N ILE A 171 -3.65 0.58 1.94
CA ILE A 171 -3.83 1.76 2.78
C ILE A 171 -5.07 2.52 2.32
N GLY A 172 -6.07 2.65 3.17
CA GLY A 172 -7.36 3.29 2.91
C GLY A 172 -8.53 2.30 3.05
N THR A 173 -9.74 2.85 3.20
CA THR A 173 -10.96 2.04 3.38
C THR A 173 -11.16 1.10 2.19
N TYR A 174 -11.23 -0.20 2.48
CA TYR A 174 -11.36 -1.27 1.48
C TYR A 174 -10.29 -1.26 0.37
N ALA A 175 -9.09 -0.73 0.66
CA ALA A 175 -7.95 -0.86 -0.24
C ALA A 175 -7.59 -2.35 -0.41
N ASN A 176 -7.53 -2.79 -1.66
CA ASN A 176 -7.21 -4.18 -2.04
C ASN A 176 -8.08 -5.24 -1.34
N TYR A 177 -9.37 -4.95 -1.13
CA TYR A 177 -10.29 -5.79 -0.35
C TYR A 177 -10.47 -7.21 -0.91
N GLY A 178 -10.45 -7.37 -2.24
CA GLY A 178 -10.86 -8.57 -2.95
C GLY A 178 -9.76 -9.61 -3.19
N ILE A 179 -8.50 -9.30 -2.88
CA ILE A 179 -7.41 -10.28 -3.08
C ILE A 179 -7.50 -11.40 -2.05
N THR A 180 -7.23 -12.64 -2.49
CA THR A 180 -7.23 -13.83 -1.64
C THR A 180 -5.82 -14.40 -1.49
N THR A 181 -5.18 -14.80 -2.60
CA THR A 181 -3.88 -15.50 -2.60
C THR A 181 -2.76 -14.71 -3.29
N THR A 182 -3.05 -13.52 -3.82
CA THR A 182 -2.11 -12.76 -4.65
C THR A 182 -1.03 -12.06 -3.83
N THR A 183 0.06 -11.69 -4.49
CA THR A 183 1.26 -11.12 -3.86
C THR A 183 1.72 -9.82 -4.52
N SER A 184 2.52 -9.06 -3.76
CA SER A 184 3.28 -7.91 -4.27
C SER A 184 2.45 -6.74 -4.80
N ASN A 185 1.22 -6.55 -4.32
CA ASN A 185 0.37 -5.44 -4.76
C ASN A 185 0.44 -4.23 -3.81
N ILE A 186 0.44 -3.01 -4.34
CA ILE A 186 0.42 -1.75 -3.57
C ILE A 186 -0.87 -0.99 -3.87
N ALA A 187 -1.84 -0.99 -2.97
CA ALA A 187 -3.09 -0.23 -3.06
C ALA A 187 -3.13 0.88 -2.01
N ILE A 188 -3.18 2.13 -2.45
CA ILE A 188 -3.27 3.30 -1.57
C ILE A 188 -4.44 4.16 -2.04
N GLY A 189 -5.43 4.37 -1.18
CA GLY A 189 -6.67 5.11 -1.44
C GLY A 189 -7.93 4.28 -1.21
N LYS A 190 -9.05 4.96 -0.93
CA LYS A 190 -10.35 4.31 -0.74
C LYS A 190 -10.71 3.45 -1.97
N GLN A 191 -10.96 2.17 -1.74
CA GLN A 191 -11.30 1.18 -2.77
C GLN A 191 -10.28 1.10 -3.92
N SER A 192 -9.01 1.50 -3.70
CA SER A 192 -7.95 1.23 -4.67
C SER A 192 -7.80 -0.29 -4.84
N MET A 193 -7.80 -0.77 -6.08
CA MET A 193 -7.64 -2.17 -6.46
C MET A 193 -8.60 -3.14 -5.74
N ASN A 194 -9.82 -2.69 -5.44
CA ASN A 194 -10.76 -3.43 -4.59
C ASN A 194 -11.07 -4.85 -5.08
N ASN A 195 -11.08 -5.12 -6.38
CA ASN A 195 -11.36 -6.44 -6.95
C ASN A 195 -10.14 -7.11 -7.59
N ASN A 196 -8.92 -6.69 -7.23
CA ASN A 196 -7.69 -7.23 -7.82
C ASN A 196 -7.57 -8.74 -7.59
N ALA A 197 -7.08 -9.45 -8.60
CA ALA A 197 -6.68 -10.86 -8.53
C ALA A 197 -5.36 -11.13 -9.26
N GLY A 198 -4.66 -10.08 -9.73
CA GLY A 198 -3.31 -10.18 -10.30
C GLY A 198 -2.20 -9.91 -9.29
N TRP A 199 -0.95 -10.13 -9.72
CA TRP A 199 0.26 -9.88 -8.93
C TRP A 199 1.01 -8.64 -9.42
N ALA A 200 1.84 -8.07 -8.54
CA ALA A 200 2.72 -6.94 -8.85
C ALA A 200 2.02 -5.72 -9.48
N ASN A 201 0.83 -5.35 -8.97
CA ASN A 201 0.13 -4.13 -9.38
C ASN A 201 0.32 -3.00 -8.37
N VAL A 202 0.43 -1.77 -8.86
CA VAL A 202 0.45 -0.53 -8.07
C VAL A 202 -0.81 0.27 -8.40
N GLY A 203 -1.60 0.61 -7.38
CA GLY A 203 -2.81 1.42 -7.48
C GLY A 203 -2.81 2.50 -6.41
N ILE A 204 -2.59 3.76 -6.80
CA ILE A 204 -2.55 4.91 -5.90
C ILE A 204 -3.61 5.92 -6.33
N GLY A 205 -4.64 6.09 -5.52
CA GLY A 205 -5.77 6.97 -5.79
C GLY A 205 -7.10 6.35 -5.36
N VAL A 206 -8.12 7.17 -5.17
CA VAL A 206 -9.47 6.66 -4.90
C VAL A 206 -9.97 5.93 -6.15
N GLN A 207 -10.37 4.66 -5.96
CA GLN A 207 -10.86 3.76 -7.02
C GLN A 207 -9.89 3.56 -8.21
N SER A 208 -8.58 3.73 -8.02
CA SER A 208 -7.60 3.33 -9.04
C SER A 208 -7.62 1.80 -9.19
N GLY A 209 -7.71 1.29 -10.42
CA GLY A 209 -7.74 -0.16 -10.69
C GLY A 209 -8.93 -0.92 -10.09
N LEU A 210 -10.08 -0.26 -9.83
CA LEU A 210 -11.19 -0.82 -9.04
C LEU A 210 -11.71 -2.19 -9.53
N TYR A 211 -11.86 -2.37 -10.84
CA TYR A 211 -12.48 -3.58 -11.43
C TYR A 211 -11.51 -4.56 -12.09
N LYS A 212 -10.22 -4.47 -11.81
CA LYS A 212 -9.21 -5.35 -12.42
C LYS A 212 -9.28 -6.75 -11.84
N THR A 213 -9.46 -7.82 -12.62
CA THR A 213 -9.73 -9.17 -12.07
C THR A 213 -8.78 -10.30 -12.52
N SER A 214 -7.63 -10.00 -13.11
CA SER A 214 -6.48 -10.95 -13.19
C SER A 214 -5.18 -10.38 -13.81
N GLY A 215 -5.19 -9.18 -14.39
CA GLY A 215 -4.00 -8.65 -15.06
C GLY A 215 -2.84 -8.32 -14.10
N ASP A 216 -1.62 -8.43 -14.61
CA ASP A 216 -0.39 -8.31 -13.81
C ASP A 216 0.48 -7.13 -14.26
N LEU A 217 1.37 -6.68 -13.38
CA LEU A 217 2.41 -5.69 -13.69
C LEU A 217 1.86 -4.33 -14.16
N ASN A 218 0.84 -3.79 -13.49
CA ASN A 218 0.24 -2.51 -13.86
C ASN A 218 0.53 -1.42 -12.84
N THR A 219 0.68 -0.19 -13.32
CA THR A 219 0.77 1.01 -12.50
C THR A 219 -0.42 1.92 -12.77
N PHE A 220 -1.22 2.21 -11.74
CA PHE A 220 -2.38 3.10 -11.79
C PHE A 220 -2.20 4.19 -10.74
N ILE A 221 -2.02 5.44 -11.17
CA ILE A 221 -1.81 6.56 -10.26
C ILE A 221 -2.77 7.68 -10.62
N GLY A 222 -3.70 8.00 -9.73
CA GLY A 222 -4.70 9.05 -9.89
C GLY A 222 -6.13 8.57 -9.58
N PHE A 223 -7.02 9.53 -9.32
CA PHE A 223 -8.45 9.26 -9.14
C PHE A 223 -9.01 8.48 -10.33
N GLN A 224 -9.51 7.27 -10.10
CA GLN A 224 -10.10 6.40 -11.12
C GLN A 224 -9.16 6.07 -12.32
N ALA A 225 -7.84 6.15 -12.16
CA ALA A 225 -6.90 5.64 -13.16
C ALA A 225 -7.10 4.12 -13.32
N GLY A 226 -7.24 3.63 -14.56
CA GLY A 226 -7.48 2.21 -14.83
C GLY A 226 -8.73 1.62 -14.17
N TYR A 227 -9.78 2.43 -13.93
CA TYR A 227 -10.99 2.00 -13.21
C TYR A 227 -11.65 0.75 -13.81
N GLY A 228 -11.71 0.65 -15.15
CA GLY A 228 -12.25 -0.47 -15.91
C GLY A 228 -13.75 -0.38 -16.18
N ASN A 229 -14.23 -1.09 -17.21
CA ASN A 229 -15.66 -1.15 -17.55
C ASN A 229 -16.33 -2.44 -17.03
N GLY A 230 -16.41 -2.58 -15.71
CA GLY A 230 -17.03 -3.74 -15.05
C GLY A 230 -16.06 -4.90 -14.77
N VAL A 231 -16.57 -5.94 -14.12
CA VAL A 231 -15.84 -7.17 -13.76
C VAL A 231 -15.38 -7.84 -15.06
N TYR A 232 -14.14 -8.36 -15.12
CA TYR A 232 -13.41 -8.95 -16.27
C TYR A 232 -12.43 -8.01 -16.98
N SER A 233 -11.18 -7.93 -16.49
CA SER A 233 -10.06 -7.51 -17.33
C SER A 233 -8.70 -8.10 -16.92
N SER A 234 -8.09 -8.81 -17.87
CA SER A 234 -6.74 -9.38 -17.93
C SER A 234 -5.67 -8.40 -18.45
N ALA A 235 -6.00 -7.10 -18.54
CA ALA A 235 -5.08 -6.05 -19.00
C ALA A 235 -3.80 -6.02 -18.15
N SER A 236 -2.65 -6.25 -18.77
CA SER A 236 -1.36 -6.39 -18.11
C SER A 236 -0.33 -5.40 -18.66
N LYS A 237 0.70 -5.11 -17.86
CA LYS A 237 1.85 -4.27 -18.29
C LYS A 237 1.49 -2.83 -18.68
N ASN A 238 0.44 -2.26 -18.07
CA ASN A 238 0.02 -0.88 -18.35
C ASN A 238 0.58 0.12 -17.32
N THR A 239 0.97 1.30 -17.78
CA THR A 239 1.32 2.47 -16.95
C THR A 239 0.30 3.58 -17.18
N LEU A 240 -0.63 3.76 -16.25
CA LEU A 240 -1.72 4.75 -16.34
C LEU A 240 -1.58 5.78 -15.21
N ILE A 241 -1.18 6.99 -15.54
CA ILE A 241 -0.88 8.05 -14.58
C ILE A 241 -1.67 9.30 -14.94
N GLY A 242 -2.52 9.76 -14.02
CA GLY A 242 -3.42 10.90 -14.20
C GLY A 242 -4.85 10.53 -13.83
N ALA A 243 -5.63 11.52 -13.38
CA ALA A 243 -7.02 11.27 -13.05
C ALA A 243 -7.78 10.77 -14.29
N ARG A 244 -8.41 9.61 -14.14
CA ARG A 244 -9.18 8.90 -15.18
C ARG A 244 -8.37 8.51 -16.43
N ALA A 245 -7.03 8.41 -16.33
CA ALA A 245 -6.23 7.81 -17.40
C ALA A 245 -6.64 6.34 -17.61
N GLY A 246 -6.91 5.95 -18.85
CA GLY A 246 -7.40 4.59 -19.18
C GLY A 246 -8.66 4.17 -18.41
N ARG A 247 -9.58 5.11 -18.10
CA ARG A 247 -10.74 4.83 -17.24
C ARG A 247 -11.59 3.66 -17.75
N TYR A 248 -11.80 3.55 -19.06
CA TYR A 248 -12.53 2.45 -19.70
C TYR A 248 -11.63 1.44 -20.38
N ILE A 249 -10.50 1.10 -19.75
CA ILE A 249 -9.67 -0.03 -20.16
C ILE A 249 -10.45 -1.35 -20.03
N THR A 250 -10.37 -2.23 -21.04
CA THR A 250 -11.05 -3.54 -21.06
C THR A 250 -10.06 -4.70 -21.03
N SER A 251 -10.54 -5.93 -21.15
CA SER A 251 -9.68 -7.11 -21.33
C SER A 251 -8.77 -6.94 -22.56
N SER A 252 -7.59 -7.57 -22.50
CA SER A 252 -6.57 -7.58 -23.56
C SER A 252 -5.94 -6.23 -23.91
N SER A 253 -6.27 -5.14 -23.23
CA SER A 253 -5.59 -3.85 -23.39
C SER A 253 -4.24 -3.89 -22.64
N ASN A 254 -3.20 -4.36 -23.33
CA ASN A 254 -1.90 -4.62 -22.73
C ASN A 254 -0.85 -3.61 -23.20
N ASP A 255 0.19 -3.45 -22.39
CA ASP A 255 1.41 -2.73 -22.78
C ASP A 255 1.17 -1.26 -23.17
N ASN A 256 0.20 -0.57 -22.54
CA ASN A 256 -0.06 0.85 -22.79
C ASN A 256 0.62 1.77 -21.75
N VAL A 257 1.13 2.91 -22.21
CA VAL A 257 1.63 4.02 -21.39
C VAL A 257 0.70 5.21 -21.59
N LEU A 258 -0.15 5.51 -20.60
CA LEU A 258 -1.11 6.62 -20.64
C LEU A 258 -0.82 7.60 -19.51
N ILE A 259 -0.25 8.76 -19.84
CA ILE A 259 0.17 9.76 -18.86
C ILE A 259 -0.53 11.08 -19.14
N GLY A 260 -1.37 11.53 -18.22
CA GLY A 260 -2.12 12.80 -18.28
C GLY A 260 -3.58 12.66 -17.87
N TYR A 261 -4.20 13.80 -17.53
CA TYR A 261 -5.64 13.84 -17.24
C TYR A 261 -6.44 13.34 -18.44
N LEU A 262 -7.26 12.30 -18.26
CA LEU A 262 -8.07 11.65 -19.30
C LEU A 262 -7.27 11.09 -20.49
N SER A 263 -5.96 10.83 -20.35
CA SER A 263 -5.19 10.14 -21.41
C SER A 263 -5.76 8.74 -21.65
N GLY A 264 -6.10 8.41 -22.90
CA GLY A 264 -6.75 7.15 -23.26
C GLY A 264 -8.06 6.88 -22.50
N TYR A 265 -8.86 7.90 -22.20
CA TYR A 265 -10.07 7.76 -21.36
C TYR A 265 -10.98 6.61 -21.79
N ASN A 266 -11.27 6.52 -23.09
CA ASN A 266 -12.04 5.47 -23.74
C ASN A 266 -11.14 4.62 -24.65
N ILE A 267 -10.13 3.98 -24.07
CA ILE A 267 -9.14 3.19 -24.81
C ILE A 267 -9.66 1.80 -25.25
N GLY A 268 -10.63 1.23 -24.54
CA GLY A 268 -11.19 -0.09 -24.89
C GLY A 268 -10.12 -1.19 -24.90
N THR A 269 -10.00 -1.88 -26.03
CA THR A 269 -9.05 -3.00 -26.26
C THR A 269 -7.69 -2.56 -26.80
N ALA A 270 -7.40 -1.26 -26.89
CA ALA A 270 -6.15 -0.76 -27.48
C ALA A 270 -4.92 -1.29 -26.72
N SER A 271 -3.83 -1.57 -27.44
CA SER A 271 -2.63 -2.19 -26.86
C SER A 271 -1.34 -1.57 -27.42
N THR A 272 -0.24 -1.65 -26.67
CA THR A 272 1.09 -1.22 -27.16
C THR A 272 1.13 0.27 -27.55
N ASN A 273 0.33 1.12 -26.89
CA ASN A 273 0.25 2.55 -27.20
C ASN A 273 1.02 3.41 -26.18
N THR A 274 1.53 4.56 -26.62
CA THR A 274 2.14 5.58 -25.75
C THR A 274 1.41 6.92 -25.92
N PHE A 275 0.56 7.28 -24.96
CA PHE A 275 -0.19 8.54 -24.94
C PHE A 275 0.26 9.42 -23.78
N ILE A 276 0.87 10.57 -24.09
CA ILE A 276 1.42 11.50 -23.10
C ILE A 276 0.83 12.89 -23.33
N GLY A 277 -0.01 13.36 -22.42
CA GLY A 277 -0.68 14.65 -22.49
C GLY A 277 -2.09 14.61 -21.91
N SER A 278 -2.65 15.78 -21.58
CA SER A 278 -4.07 15.81 -21.20
C SER A 278 -4.94 15.50 -22.43
N GLN A 279 -5.85 14.54 -22.27
CA GLN A 279 -6.75 14.06 -23.32
C GLN A 279 -6.04 13.50 -24.58
N SER A 280 -4.75 13.14 -24.50
CA SER A 280 -4.09 12.41 -25.60
C SER A 280 -4.77 11.05 -25.79
N GLY A 281 -5.14 10.71 -27.01
CA GLY A 281 -5.85 9.47 -27.33
C GLY A 281 -7.19 9.29 -26.60
N TYR A 282 -7.88 10.38 -26.23
CA TYR A 282 -9.09 10.35 -25.39
C TYR A 282 -10.13 9.29 -25.81
N ASN A 283 -10.38 9.14 -27.11
CA ASN A 283 -11.26 8.14 -27.74
C ASN A 283 -10.49 7.25 -28.73
N ALA A 284 -9.24 6.89 -28.43
CA ALA A 284 -8.40 6.06 -29.31
C ALA A 284 -8.71 4.56 -29.21
N VAL A 285 -9.98 4.19 -29.42
CA VAL A 285 -10.50 2.83 -29.21
C VAL A 285 -9.83 1.84 -30.16
N GLY A 286 -9.28 0.76 -29.61
CA GLY A 286 -8.76 -0.38 -30.39
C GLY A 286 -7.45 -0.11 -31.15
N THR A 287 -6.81 1.04 -30.94
CA THR A 287 -5.52 1.38 -31.56
C THR A 287 -4.40 0.45 -31.09
N THR A 288 -3.42 0.18 -31.95
CA THR A 288 -2.21 -0.58 -31.58
C THR A 288 -0.97 0.11 -32.10
N GLY A 289 0.08 0.20 -31.28
CA GLY A 289 1.37 0.75 -31.71
C GLY A 289 1.37 2.25 -31.99
N CYS A 290 0.41 3.00 -31.42
CA CYS A 290 0.31 4.44 -31.62
C CYS A 290 1.11 5.24 -30.58
N ILE A 291 1.69 6.36 -30.99
CA ILE A 291 2.39 7.31 -30.13
C ILE A 291 1.73 8.68 -30.25
N PHE A 292 1.06 9.15 -29.21
CA PHE A 292 0.38 10.45 -29.17
C PHE A 292 0.96 11.32 -28.06
N ILE A 293 1.55 12.46 -28.41
CA ILE A 293 2.24 13.35 -27.48
C ILE A 293 1.68 14.78 -27.58
N GLY A 294 1.17 15.28 -26.46
CA GLY A 294 0.65 16.63 -26.21
C GLY A 294 -0.86 16.71 -25.98
N TYR A 295 -1.38 17.92 -25.72
CA TYR A 295 -2.80 18.12 -25.41
C TYR A 295 -3.68 17.67 -26.59
N GLN A 296 -4.61 16.75 -26.35
CA GLN A 296 -5.54 16.22 -27.35
C GLN A 296 -4.89 15.59 -28.60
N ALA A 297 -3.60 15.23 -28.55
CA ALA A 297 -2.96 14.50 -29.64
C ALA A 297 -3.68 13.16 -29.88
N GLY A 298 -4.03 12.85 -31.13
CA GLY A 298 -4.76 11.63 -31.48
C GLY A 298 -6.14 11.48 -30.81
N TYR A 299 -6.81 12.58 -30.45
CA TYR A 299 -8.03 12.59 -29.62
C TYR A 299 -9.09 11.53 -29.99
N SER A 300 -9.33 11.30 -31.28
CA SER A 300 -10.26 10.29 -31.80
C SER A 300 -9.64 9.38 -32.87
N GLU A 301 -8.31 9.21 -32.85
CA GLU A 301 -7.65 8.32 -33.82
C GLU A 301 -7.96 6.86 -33.51
N THR A 302 -8.42 6.11 -34.51
CA THR A 302 -8.77 4.67 -34.39
C THR A 302 -7.85 3.76 -35.19
N ASN A 303 -6.99 4.32 -36.03
CA ASN A 303 -5.99 3.57 -36.79
C ASN A 303 -4.78 3.23 -35.92
N SER A 304 -4.17 2.10 -36.22
CA SER A 304 -2.94 1.61 -35.59
C SER A 304 -1.69 2.22 -36.24
N ASN A 305 -0.54 2.10 -35.59
CA ASN A 305 0.77 2.51 -36.13
C ASN A 305 0.85 4.00 -36.49
N ARG A 306 0.22 4.88 -35.70
CA ARG A 306 0.22 6.32 -35.92
C ARG A 306 1.10 7.08 -34.93
N LEU A 307 1.80 8.11 -35.40
CA LEU A 307 2.52 9.09 -34.58
C LEU A 307 1.83 10.44 -34.68
N TYR A 308 1.47 11.03 -33.54
CA TYR A 308 0.98 12.41 -33.43
C TYR A 308 1.80 13.16 -32.39
N ILE A 309 2.43 14.26 -32.80
CA ILE A 309 2.94 15.29 -31.89
C ILE A 309 2.15 16.57 -32.14
N ALA A 310 1.25 16.89 -31.21
CA ALA A 310 0.29 17.99 -31.36
C ALA A 310 -0.15 18.54 -30.00
N ASN A 311 -0.67 19.76 -29.99
CA ASN A 311 -1.24 20.39 -28.81
C ASN A 311 -2.72 20.79 -29.02
N SER A 312 -3.42 20.05 -29.87
CA SER A 312 -4.85 20.16 -30.13
C SER A 312 -5.37 18.88 -30.80
N SER A 313 -6.69 18.70 -30.81
CA SER A 313 -7.34 17.70 -31.65
C SER A 313 -7.30 18.13 -33.12
N THR A 314 -6.36 17.59 -33.90
CA THR A 314 -6.16 17.94 -35.31
C THR A 314 -5.83 16.72 -36.17
N THR A 315 -6.17 16.79 -37.46
CA THR A 315 -5.73 15.83 -38.50
C THR A 315 -4.38 16.21 -39.12
N THR A 316 -3.88 17.43 -38.84
CA THR A 316 -2.58 17.95 -39.30
C THR A 316 -1.69 18.29 -38.11
N PRO A 317 -1.26 17.29 -37.30
CA PRO A 317 -0.40 17.53 -36.14
C PRO A 317 0.96 18.07 -36.60
N LEU A 318 1.70 18.77 -35.72
CA LEU A 318 3.01 19.33 -36.09
C LEU A 318 3.94 18.27 -36.70
N ILE A 319 3.93 17.07 -36.10
CA ILE A 319 4.52 15.87 -36.67
C ILE A 319 3.45 14.79 -36.73
N TYR A 320 3.23 14.27 -37.94
CA TYR A 320 2.44 13.07 -38.22
C TYR A 320 3.37 11.95 -38.66
N GLY A 321 3.03 10.71 -38.38
CA GLY A 321 3.75 9.58 -38.94
C GLY A 321 2.93 8.29 -38.99
N GLU A 322 3.39 7.38 -39.84
CA GLU A 322 2.81 6.06 -40.05
C GLU A 322 3.95 5.04 -39.98
N PHE A 323 4.00 4.25 -38.91
CA PHE A 323 5.09 3.30 -38.68
C PHE A 323 5.05 2.14 -39.70
N ASP A 324 3.85 1.74 -40.10
CA ASP A 324 3.59 0.71 -41.12
C ASP A 324 4.09 1.12 -42.51
N ASN A 325 3.98 2.41 -42.85
CA ASN A 325 4.43 2.94 -44.14
C ASN A 325 5.82 3.60 -44.09
N ARG A 326 6.49 3.58 -42.93
CA ARG A 326 7.77 4.28 -42.70
C ARG A 326 7.71 5.76 -43.08
N LEU A 327 6.58 6.40 -42.78
CA LEU A 327 6.29 7.77 -43.18
C LEU A 327 6.42 8.73 -42.00
N ILE A 328 7.04 9.87 -42.23
CA ILE A 328 6.99 11.04 -41.35
C ILE A 328 6.59 12.27 -42.16
N VAL A 329 5.66 13.06 -41.63
CA VAL A 329 5.17 14.30 -42.23
C VAL A 329 5.33 15.43 -41.21
N VAL A 330 5.96 16.52 -41.63
CA VAL A 330 6.07 17.76 -40.85
C VAL A 330 5.05 18.75 -41.39
N ASN A 331 3.95 18.97 -40.67
CA ASN A 331 2.89 19.92 -41.08
C ASN A 331 3.25 21.37 -40.71
N GLY A 332 4.52 21.72 -40.88
CA GLY A 332 5.10 23.01 -40.52
C GLY A 332 6.46 23.19 -41.20
N ARG A 333 7.26 24.13 -40.71
CA ARG A 333 8.60 24.37 -41.25
C ARG A 333 9.58 23.33 -40.70
N LEU A 334 10.20 22.56 -41.60
CA LEU A 334 11.38 21.75 -41.28
C LEU A 334 12.65 22.58 -41.57
N ARG A 335 13.47 22.82 -40.55
CA ARG A 335 14.79 23.43 -40.70
C ARG A 335 15.85 22.37 -40.40
N VAL A 336 16.66 22.03 -41.39
CA VAL A 336 17.80 21.11 -41.26
C VAL A 336 19.07 21.94 -41.21
N THR A 337 19.67 22.07 -40.03
CA THR A 337 20.95 22.76 -39.84
C THR A 337 22.08 21.72 -39.81
N ASP A 338 23.22 22.07 -40.37
CA ASP A 338 24.43 21.25 -40.28
C ASP A 338 24.92 21.24 -38.83
N ASN A 339 24.88 20.06 -38.21
CA ASN A 339 25.73 19.81 -37.05
C ASN A 339 27.17 19.82 -37.58
N SER A 340 28.10 20.47 -36.88
CA SER A 340 29.48 20.78 -37.32
C SER A 340 30.41 19.58 -37.61
N ALA A 341 29.86 18.39 -37.87
CA ALA A 341 30.57 17.20 -38.28
C ALA A 341 30.73 17.12 -39.81
N ALA A 342 31.74 16.39 -40.28
CA ALA A 342 31.85 16.05 -41.69
C ALA A 342 30.61 15.25 -42.13
N PRO A 343 30.03 15.54 -43.31
CA PRO A 343 28.79 14.90 -43.73
C PRO A 343 28.97 13.40 -43.99
N VAL A 344 27.95 12.62 -43.67
CA VAL A 344 27.86 11.18 -43.95
C VAL A 344 26.77 10.91 -44.99
N ALA A 345 26.93 9.83 -45.76
CA ALA A 345 25.98 9.49 -46.82
C ALA A 345 24.55 9.41 -46.27
N GLY A 346 23.62 10.14 -46.88
CA GLY A 346 22.23 10.29 -46.44
C GLY A 346 21.94 11.58 -45.68
N ASP A 347 22.94 12.39 -45.32
CA ASP A 347 22.70 13.70 -44.73
C ASP A 347 21.93 14.60 -45.68
N ILE A 348 21.04 15.42 -45.12
CA ILE A 348 20.28 16.44 -45.84
C ILE A 348 20.65 17.79 -45.24
N ARG A 349 20.82 18.81 -46.09
CA ARG A 349 20.98 20.20 -45.63
C ARG A 349 20.12 21.13 -46.47
N PHE A 350 19.93 22.35 -46.00
CA PHE A 350 19.50 23.45 -46.86
C PHE A 350 20.72 24.27 -47.27
N ASN A 351 21.08 24.24 -48.56
CA ASN A 351 22.16 25.06 -49.07
C ASN A 351 21.63 26.47 -49.35
N THR A 352 22.08 27.43 -48.53
CA THR A 352 21.66 28.84 -48.62
C THR A 352 22.21 29.57 -49.85
N THR A 353 23.21 29.00 -50.53
CA THR A 353 23.77 29.57 -51.77
C THR A 353 22.90 29.20 -52.96
N THR A 354 22.44 27.95 -53.01
CA THR A 354 21.62 27.43 -54.11
C THR A 354 20.12 27.53 -53.83
N ASN A 355 19.72 27.83 -52.58
CA ASN A 355 18.35 27.80 -52.07
C ASN A 355 17.64 26.46 -52.33
N LYS A 356 18.39 25.36 -52.23
CA LYS A 356 17.89 24.00 -52.44
C LYS A 356 18.17 23.13 -51.22
N HIS A 357 17.29 22.16 -51.00
CA HIS A 357 17.65 21.01 -50.19
C HIS A 357 18.66 20.16 -50.96
N GLU A 358 19.73 19.77 -50.29
CA GLU A 358 20.77 18.92 -50.85
C GLU A 358 20.90 17.66 -50.00
N GLY A 359 21.09 16.53 -50.66
CA GLY A 359 21.46 15.26 -50.05
C GLY A 359 22.96 15.00 -50.24
N TYR A 360 23.61 14.31 -49.32
CA TYR A 360 25.02 13.90 -49.44
C TYR A 360 25.11 12.41 -49.80
N ASP A 361 25.82 12.05 -50.87
CA ASP A 361 25.94 10.66 -51.33
C ASP A 361 27.12 9.88 -50.70
N GLY A 362 27.87 10.53 -49.81
CA GLY A 362 29.14 10.02 -49.26
C GLY A 362 30.38 10.68 -49.86
N THR A 363 30.23 11.39 -50.99
CA THR A 363 31.30 12.11 -51.68
C THR A 363 30.97 13.58 -51.96
N THR A 364 29.74 13.87 -52.39
CA THR A 364 29.32 15.22 -52.77
C THR A 364 27.88 15.50 -52.37
N TRP A 365 27.57 16.79 -52.23
CA TRP A 365 26.21 17.27 -52.07
C TRP A 365 25.54 17.42 -53.43
N TYR A 366 24.33 16.89 -53.57
CA TYR A 366 23.52 17.01 -54.77
C TYR A 366 22.17 17.61 -54.41
N ALA A 367 21.63 18.45 -55.30
CA ALA A 367 20.27 18.97 -55.13
C ALA A 367 19.27 17.81 -55.12
N MET A 368 18.42 17.78 -54.09
CA MET A 368 17.25 16.90 -54.04
C MET A 368 16.18 17.54 -54.91
N TYR A 369 15.79 16.86 -55.98
CA TYR A 369 14.74 17.28 -56.91
C TYR A 369 13.40 16.66 -56.52
#